data_AF-A0A941SJG1-F1
#
_entry.id   AF-A0A941SJG1-F1
#
_cell.length_a   1.000
_cell.length_b   1.000
_cell.length_c   1.000
_cell.angle_alpha   90.00
_cell.angle_beta   90.00
_cell.angle_gamma   90.00
#
_symmetry.space_group_name_H-M   'P 1'
#
loop_
_entity.id
_entity.type
_entity.pdbx_description
1 polymer ?
#
loop_
_entity_poly.entity_id
_entity_poly.type
_entity_poly.pdbx_seq_one_letter_code
_entity_poly.pdbx_strand_id
1 'polypeptide(L)'
;MTAYKTIAESKHFIVLDKYNPDWKVAEGYQSEGDLEHELIQDLVNQGYEYLPSLNTPEKLLANVRVQLEALNRVQFLDGEWLRFVETWLDKPSDGIVEKTRKIHDDYIHDFVFDDGRIQNIYLLDKKNITRNKVQVIKQFEQTGSHANRYDVTILVNGLPLVQVELKKRGVAIREAFNQVHRYSKESFNSAHSLFKFLQLFVISNGTDSRYFANTTQRNKNSFDFTMNWAKADNSLIKDLKDFTATFFQKDTLLKVLLRYSVFDTSNTLLVMRPYQIAATERILWKI
;
A
#
# COMPACT_ATOMS: atom_id res chain seq x y z
N MET A 1 -21.75 30.07 -10.91
CA MET A 1 -21.82 28.85 -10.08
C MET A 1 -21.13 27.75 -10.85
N THR A 2 -19.94 27.36 -10.42
CA THR A 2 -19.21 26.23 -11.02
C THR A 2 -19.98 24.97 -10.68
N ALA A 3 -20.58 24.32 -11.67
CA ALA A 3 -21.25 23.04 -11.49
C ALA A 3 -20.16 22.00 -11.18
N TYR A 4 -20.06 21.57 -9.93
CA TYR A 4 -19.24 20.42 -9.58
C TYR A 4 -19.87 19.18 -10.21
N LYS A 5 -19.16 18.56 -11.15
CA LYS A 5 -19.56 17.27 -11.71
C LYS A 5 -19.06 16.19 -10.73
N THR A 6 -19.99 15.54 -10.03
CA THR A 6 -19.66 14.46 -9.10
C THR A 6 -19.09 13.27 -9.87
N ILE A 7 -17.81 12.94 -9.64
CA ILE A 7 -17.08 11.87 -10.36
C ILE A 7 -17.34 10.48 -9.74
N ALA A 8 -17.62 10.44 -8.44
CA ALA A 8 -17.93 9.24 -7.67
C ALA A 8 -18.93 9.56 -6.55
N GLU A 9 -19.93 8.71 -6.31
CA GLU A 9 -20.90 8.90 -5.25
C GLU A 9 -21.06 7.64 -4.40
N SER A 10 -20.58 7.71 -3.16
CA SER A 10 -21.14 7.00 -2.01
C SER A 10 -20.76 7.79 -0.76
N LYS A 11 -21.75 8.24 0.02
CA LYS A 11 -21.48 9.03 1.23
C LYS A 11 -20.82 8.21 2.35
N HIS A 12 -20.83 6.87 2.25
CA HIS A 12 -20.47 5.98 3.36
C HIS A 12 -19.68 4.71 2.98
N PHE A 13 -19.59 4.35 1.69
CA PHE A 13 -19.02 3.08 1.22
C PHE A 13 -17.80 3.29 0.33
N ILE A 14 -16.79 2.43 0.48
CA ILE A 14 -15.61 2.47 -0.40
C ILE A 14 -15.82 1.68 -1.69
N VAL A 15 -16.75 0.74 -1.69
CA VAL A 15 -17.22 0.07 -2.92
C VAL A 15 -18.39 0.86 -3.50
N LEU A 16 -18.11 1.64 -4.53
CA LEU A 16 -19.03 2.61 -5.10
C LEU A 16 -20.26 1.97 -5.76
N ASP A 17 -21.44 2.53 -5.50
CA ASP A 17 -22.68 2.16 -6.21
C ASP A 17 -22.65 2.68 -7.66
N LYS A 18 -22.17 3.93 -7.83
CA LYS A 18 -22.03 4.58 -9.12
C LYS A 18 -20.67 5.23 -9.24
N TYR A 19 -20.09 5.08 -10.42
CA TYR A 19 -18.84 5.71 -10.83
C TYR A 19 -18.91 5.94 -12.33
N ASN A 20 -18.65 7.18 -12.75
CA ASN A 20 -18.67 7.58 -14.15
C ASN A 20 -17.25 7.99 -14.54
N PRO A 21 -16.58 7.24 -15.43
CA PRO A 21 -15.27 7.63 -15.94
C PRO A 21 -15.37 8.99 -16.64
N ASP A 22 -14.51 9.93 -16.24
CA ASP A 22 -14.49 11.29 -16.80
C ASP A 22 -13.40 11.50 -17.87
N TRP A 23 -12.65 10.44 -18.20
CA TRP A 23 -11.67 10.45 -19.29
C TRP A 23 -11.98 9.36 -20.31
N LYS A 24 -11.48 9.58 -21.53
CA LYS A 24 -11.42 8.53 -22.53
C LYS A 24 -10.21 7.65 -22.21
N VAL A 25 -10.41 6.34 -22.14
CA VAL A 25 -9.31 5.38 -22.12
C VAL A 25 -8.44 5.66 -23.34
N ALA A 26 -7.21 6.09 -23.13
CA ALA A 26 -6.27 6.29 -24.24
C ALA A 26 -6.05 4.94 -24.92
N GLU A 27 -6.31 4.79 -26.22
CA GLU A 27 -6.07 3.51 -26.92
C GLU A 27 -4.65 3.44 -27.53
N GLY A 28 -3.85 4.49 -27.34
CA GLY A 28 -2.51 4.62 -27.89
C GLY A 28 -1.42 3.89 -27.10
N TYR A 29 -0.23 3.87 -27.70
CA TYR A 29 0.99 3.46 -27.02
C TYR A 29 1.28 4.37 -25.81
N GLN A 30 1.60 3.76 -24.67
CA GLN A 30 2.00 4.46 -23.45
C GLN A 30 3.12 3.63 -22.80
N SER A 31 4.25 4.27 -22.51
CA SER A 31 5.40 3.60 -21.90
C SER A 31 5.19 3.36 -20.40
N GLU A 32 6.05 2.53 -19.79
CA GLU A 32 6.04 2.33 -18.33
C GLU A 32 6.30 3.63 -17.58
N GLY A 33 7.23 4.46 -18.06
CA GLY A 33 7.54 5.76 -17.47
C GLY A 33 6.38 6.76 -17.57
N ASP A 34 5.64 6.75 -18.68
CA ASP A 34 4.45 7.61 -18.82
C ASP A 34 3.35 7.20 -17.85
N LEU A 35 3.08 5.88 -17.73
CA LEU A 35 2.14 5.34 -16.75
C LEU A 35 2.54 5.66 -15.31
N GLU A 36 3.84 5.55 -14.98
CA GLU A 36 4.38 5.90 -13.66
C GLU A 36 4.18 7.38 -13.34
N HIS A 37 4.54 8.26 -14.28
CA HIS A 37 4.41 9.69 -14.11
C HIS A 37 2.96 10.10 -13.89
N GLU A 38 2.04 9.58 -14.71
CA GLU A 38 0.60 9.85 -14.57
C GLU A 38 0.03 9.32 -13.25
N LEU A 39 0.40 8.10 -12.85
CA LEU A 39 -0.04 7.51 -11.58
C LEU A 39 0.40 8.37 -10.39
N ILE A 40 1.68 8.77 -10.35
CA ILE A 40 2.19 9.63 -9.27
C ILE A 40 1.44 10.96 -9.25
N GLN A 41 1.21 11.58 -10.42
CA GLN A 41 0.49 12.85 -10.49
C GLN A 41 -0.96 12.71 -10.00
N ASP A 42 -1.66 11.64 -10.35
CA ASP A 42 -3.02 11.37 -9.89
C ASP A 42 -3.07 11.12 -8.38
N LEU A 43 -2.10 10.38 -7.83
CA LEU A 43 -1.97 10.17 -6.38
C LEU A 43 -1.72 11.51 -5.67
N VAL A 44 -0.85 12.37 -6.20
CA VAL A 44 -0.63 13.73 -5.65
C VAL A 44 -1.91 14.55 -5.67
N ASN A 45 -2.69 14.48 -6.76
CA ASN A 45 -3.98 15.17 -6.86
C ASN A 45 -5.01 14.64 -5.84
N GLN A 46 -4.89 13.38 -5.40
CA GLN A 46 -5.67 12.79 -4.31
C GLN A 46 -5.07 13.07 -2.91
N GLY A 47 -3.99 13.85 -2.86
CA GLY A 47 -3.36 14.34 -1.63
C GLY A 47 -2.25 13.45 -1.08
N TYR A 48 -1.75 12.46 -1.82
CA TYR A 48 -0.53 11.75 -1.44
C TYR A 48 0.66 12.69 -1.53
N GLU A 49 1.55 12.66 -0.55
CA GLU A 49 2.79 13.44 -0.60
C GLU A 49 3.85 12.70 -1.40
N TYR A 50 4.31 13.28 -2.51
CA TYR A 50 5.37 12.69 -3.32
C TYR A 50 6.75 13.04 -2.78
N LEU A 51 7.58 12.03 -2.49
CA LEU A 51 8.92 12.17 -1.95
C LEU A 51 9.99 11.62 -2.92
N PRO A 52 10.37 12.34 -3.98
CA PRO A 52 11.30 11.85 -5.01
C PRO A 52 12.72 11.59 -4.50
N SER A 53 13.12 12.23 -3.39
CA SER A 53 14.47 12.10 -2.81
C SER A 53 14.62 10.89 -1.89
N LEU A 54 13.52 10.18 -1.58
CA LEU A 54 13.48 9.07 -0.64
C LEU A 54 13.85 7.75 -1.35
N ASN A 55 15.13 7.62 -1.69
CA ASN A 55 15.64 6.58 -2.59
C ASN A 55 16.68 5.64 -1.96
N THR A 56 16.95 5.76 -0.65
CA THR A 56 17.86 4.87 0.08
C THR A 56 17.23 4.35 1.38
N PRO A 57 17.69 3.19 1.91
CA PRO A 57 17.21 2.63 3.18
C PRO A 57 17.30 3.60 4.36
N GLU A 58 18.39 4.34 4.46
CA GLU A 58 18.64 5.28 5.55
C GLU A 58 17.64 6.43 5.52
N LYS A 59 17.39 6.98 4.32
CA LYS A 59 16.39 8.04 4.14
C LYS A 59 14.99 7.54 4.44
N LEU A 60 14.64 6.34 3.99
CA LEU A 60 13.33 5.72 4.28
C LEU A 60 13.14 5.55 5.78
N LEU A 61 14.14 5.03 6.50
CA LEU A 61 14.07 4.86 7.96
C LEU A 61 13.97 6.21 8.68
N ALA A 62 14.70 7.23 8.23
CA ALA A 62 14.59 8.59 8.76
C ALA A 62 13.18 9.17 8.55
N ASN A 63 12.56 8.93 7.39
CA ASN A 63 11.17 9.32 7.16
C ASN A 63 10.20 8.57 8.08
N VAL A 64 10.38 7.26 8.29
CA VAL A 64 9.56 6.50 9.25
C VAL A 64 9.63 7.12 10.65
N ARG A 65 10.83 7.51 11.12
CA ARG A 65 10.98 8.21 12.42
C ARG A 65 10.10 9.45 12.49
N VAL A 66 10.21 10.34 11.50
CA VAL A 66 9.44 11.59 11.44
C VAL A 66 7.93 11.31 11.47
N GLN A 67 7.46 10.34 10.69
CA GLN A 67 6.02 10.04 10.63
C GLN A 67 5.52 9.39 11.93
N LEU A 68 6.29 8.49 12.55
CA LEU A 68 5.90 7.85 13.82
C LEU A 68 5.95 8.84 14.98
N GLU A 69 6.95 9.72 15.04
CA GLU A 69 7.02 10.81 16.01
C GLU A 69 5.80 11.73 15.90
N ALA A 70 5.42 12.13 14.68
CA ALA A 70 4.25 12.97 14.44
C ALA A 70 2.93 12.27 14.82
N LEU A 71 2.77 11.00 14.46
CA LEU A 71 1.56 10.22 14.77
C LEU A 71 1.36 10.07 16.28
N ASN A 72 2.45 9.77 17.00
CA ASN A 72 2.46 9.45 18.42
C ASN A 72 2.68 10.66 19.33
N ARG A 73 3.01 11.82 18.76
CA ARG A 73 3.33 13.06 19.49
C ARG A 73 4.51 12.86 20.45
N VAL A 74 5.57 12.23 19.96
CA VAL A 74 6.81 11.98 20.68
C VAL A 74 8.00 12.51 19.89
N GLN A 75 9.15 12.57 20.54
CA GLN A 75 10.44 12.79 19.91
C GLN A 75 11.38 11.75 20.52
N PHE A 76 12.01 10.93 19.68
CA PHE A 76 13.02 9.98 20.14
C PHE A 76 14.37 10.69 20.24
N LEU A 77 15.18 10.32 21.23
CA LEU A 77 16.63 10.49 21.11
C LEU A 77 17.19 9.47 20.12
N ASP A 78 18.39 9.72 19.59
CA ASP A 78 18.97 8.82 18.59
C ASP A 78 19.19 7.39 19.13
N GLY A 79 19.60 7.27 20.40
CA GLY A 79 19.73 5.96 21.07
C GLY A 79 18.40 5.26 21.28
N GLU A 80 17.34 6.00 21.59
CA GLU A 80 15.98 5.47 21.76
C GLU A 80 15.41 5.01 20.42
N TRP A 81 15.60 5.79 19.36
CA TRP A 81 15.19 5.42 18.01
C TRP A 81 15.91 4.17 17.54
N LEU A 82 17.24 4.09 17.72
CA LEU A 82 18.00 2.90 17.36
C LEU A 82 17.50 1.66 18.13
N ARG A 83 17.30 1.80 19.46
CA ARG A 83 16.74 0.73 20.29
C ARG A 83 15.35 0.31 19.81
N PHE A 84 14.46 1.25 19.52
CA PHE A 84 13.13 0.97 19.00
C PHE A 84 13.20 0.21 17.66
N VAL A 85 14.12 0.59 16.78
CA VAL A 85 14.31 -0.05 15.48
C VAL A 85 14.83 -1.48 15.63
N GLU A 86 15.95 -1.66 16.32
CA GLU A 86 16.64 -2.94 16.40
C GLU A 86 15.91 -3.98 17.25
N THR A 87 15.20 -3.54 18.29
CA THR A 87 14.52 -4.44 19.23
C THR A 87 13.06 -4.67 18.88
N TRP A 88 12.44 -3.75 18.15
CA TRP A 88 11.05 -3.88 17.76
C TRP A 88 10.85 -3.66 16.27
N LEU A 89 10.87 -2.44 15.73
CA LEU A 89 10.39 -2.14 14.37
C LEU A 89 11.01 -3.03 13.28
N ASP A 90 12.35 -3.03 13.17
CA ASP A 90 13.12 -3.75 12.15
C ASP A 90 14.15 -4.75 12.69
N LYS A 91 13.70 -5.62 13.61
CA LYS A 91 14.50 -6.75 14.10
C LYS A 91 15.07 -7.59 12.94
N PRO A 92 16.36 -7.96 12.97
CA PRO A 92 16.98 -8.80 11.94
C PRO A 92 16.27 -10.14 11.69
N SER A 93 15.67 -10.72 12.75
CA SER A 93 14.97 -11.99 12.70
C SER A 93 13.57 -11.92 12.09
N ASP A 94 13.04 -10.72 11.84
CA ASP A 94 11.70 -10.58 11.27
C ASP A 94 11.70 -10.89 9.77
N GLY A 95 10.82 -11.81 9.38
CA GLY A 95 10.40 -12.02 8.00
C GLY A 95 9.12 -11.26 7.67
N ILE A 96 8.57 -11.53 6.48
CA ILE A 96 7.30 -10.95 6.01
C ILE A 96 6.17 -11.25 7.01
N VAL A 97 6.12 -12.46 7.56
CA VAL A 97 5.09 -12.89 8.52
C VAL A 97 5.10 -12.02 9.78
N GLU A 98 6.28 -11.75 10.35
CA GLU A 98 6.42 -10.91 11.55
C GLU A 98 6.04 -9.45 11.27
N LYS A 99 6.39 -8.93 10.08
CA LYS A 99 5.99 -7.58 9.68
C LYS A 99 4.50 -7.47 9.46
N THR A 100 3.88 -8.43 8.78
CA THR A 100 2.42 -8.52 8.63
C THR A 100 1.73 -8.57 9.99
N ARG A 101 2.23 -9.38 10.93
CA ARG A 101 1.68 -9.44 12.30
C ARG A 101 1.74 -8.09 13.01
N LYS A 102 2.83 -7.34 12.88
CA LYS A 102 2.90 -5.97 13.40
C LYS A 102 1.91 -5.02 12.77
N ILE A 103 1.56 -5.19 11.51
CA ILE A 103 0.55 -4.34 10.87
C ILE A 103 -0.85 -4.73 11.34
N HIS A 104 -1.15 -6.02 11.48
CA HIS A 104 -2.50 -6.51 11.74
C HIS A 104 -2.85 -6.66 13.23
N ASP A 105 -1.94 -7.18 14.03
CA ASP A 105 -2.19 -7.55 15.43
C ASP A 105 -1.37 -6.67 16.39
N ASP A 106 -0.05 -6.65 16.21
CA ASP A 106 0.92 -6.01 17.12
C ASP A 106 1.29 -4.60 16.64
N TYR A 107 0.30 -3.78 16.27
CA TYR A 107 0.55 -2.43 15.70
C TYR A 107 0.85 -1.35 16.75
N ILE A 108 0.92 -1.75 18.02
CA ILE A 108 1.19 -0.91 19.18
C ILE A 108 2.35 -1.54 19.94
N HIS A 109 3.33 -0.72 20.32
CA HIS A 109 4.47 -1.13 21.13
C HIS A 109 4.56 -0.32 22.41
N ASP A 110 4.61 -0.98 23.56
CA ASP A 110 4.86 -0.32 24.83
C ASP A 110 6.36 -0.04 24.97
N PHE A 111 6.76 1.21 24.69
CA PHE A 111 8.17 1.62 24.68
C PHE A 111 8.55 2.33 25.97
N VAL A 112 9.68 1.93 26.57
CA VAL A 112 10.29 2.59 27.73
C VAL A 112 11.36 3.56 27.24
N PHE A 113 11.16 4.85 27.50
CA PHE A 113 12.13 5.90 27.19
C PHE A 113 13.24 5.94 28.25
N ASP A 114 14.32 6.66 27.95
CA ASP A 114 15.49 6.74 28.83
C ASP A 114 15.19 7.50 30.15
N ASP A 115 14.15 8.33 30.16
CA ASP A 115 13.63 8.99 31.38
C ASP A 115 12.76 8.07 32.25
N GLY A 116 12.56 6.81 31.83
CA GLY A 116 11.75 5.81 32.50
C GLY A 116 10.25 5.89 32.21
N ARG A 117 9.77 6.86 31.41
CA ARG A 117 8.35 6.89 31.02
C ARG A 117 8.04 5.75 30.05
N ILE A 118 6.81 5.24 30.16
CA ILE A 118 6.29 4.22 29.26
C ILE A 118 5.23 4.86 28.37
N GLN A 119 5.32 4.68 27.05
CA GLN A 119 4.30 5.14 26.12
C GLN A 119 4.06 4.12 25.01
N ASN A 120 2.80 3.98 24.64
CA ASN A 120 2.35 3.15 23.54
C ASN A 120 2.67 3.85 22.21
N ILE A 121 3.59 3.28 21.44
CA ILE A 121 3.98 3.74 20.11
C ILE A 121 3.19 2.95 19.06
N TYR A 122 2.34 3.66 18.34
CA TYR A 122 1.50 3.13 17.28
C TYR A 122 2.23 3.22 15.94
N LEU A 123 2.19 2.14 15.14
CA LEU A 123 2.56 2.20 13.73
C LEU A 123 1.46 2.84 12.89
N LEU A 124 0.21 2.63 13.29
CA LEU A 124 -0.99 2.95 12.54
C LEU A 124 -2.11 3.33 13.51
N ASP A 125 -2.89 4.36 13.17
CA ASP A 125 -4.16 4.65 13.85
C ASP A 125 -5.30 3.93 13.12
N LYS A 126 -5.70 2.77 13.64
CA LYS A 126 -6.82 1.98 13.10
C LYS A 126 -8.19 2.51 13.53
N LYS A 127 -8.26 3.35 14.58
CA LYS A 127 -9.52 3.92 15.07
C LYS A 127 -9.89 5.15 14.27
N ASN A 128 -8.92 6.02 14.00
CA ASN A 128 -9.06 7.20 13.17
C ASN A 128 -8.09 7.11 11.99
N ILE A 129 -8.51 6.38 10.96
CA ILE A 129 -7.71 6.09 9.77
C ILE A 129 -7.18 7.34 9.06
N THR A 130 -7.88 8.48 9.14
CA THR A 130 -7.45 9.72 8.47
C THR A 130 -6.24 10.38 9.12
N ARG A 131 -5.84 9.94 10.33
CA ARG A 131 -4.60 10.38 10.98
C ARG A 131 -3.35 9.74 10.39
N ASN A 132 -3.50 8.64 9.65
CA ASN A 132 -2.35 8.02 8.98
C ASN A 132 -1.92 8.88 7.79
N LYS A 133 -0.64 9.21 7.74
CA LYS A 133 -0.04 9.94 6.63
C LYS A 133 0.23 8.96 5.49
N VAL A 134 -0.23 9.30 4.29
CA VAL A 134 0.10 8.56 3.07
C VAL A 134 1.08 9.35 2.21
N GLN A 135 2.11 8.67 1.72
CA GLN A 135 3.17 9.24 0.88
C GLN A 135 3.41 8.30 -0.30
N VAL A 136 3.98 8.81 -1.37
CA VAL A 136 4.33 8.03 -2.56
C VAL A 136 5.79 8.29 -2.93
N ILE A 137 6.49 7.23 -3.29
CA ILE A 137 7.87 7.28 -3.79
C ILE A 137 7.96 6.53 -5.11
N LYS A 138 8.97 6.89 -5.92
CA LYS A 138 9.35 6.13 -7.10
C LYS A 138 10.73 5.52 -6.89
N GLN A 139 11.01 4.41 -7.57
CA GLN A 139 12.35 3.86 -7.80
C GLN A 139 13.26 3.89 -6.57
N PHE A 140 13.19 2.82 -5.78
CA PHE A 140 14.06 2.64 -4.62
C PHE A 140 15.28 1.77 -5.00
N GLU A 141 16.49 2.31 -4.84
CA GLU A 141 17.70 1.55 -5.11
C GLU A 141 18.00 0.55 -3.98
N GLN A 142 17.61 -0.71 -4.19
CA GLN A 142 18.21 -1.85 -3.50
C GLN A 142 19.26 -2.43 -4.46
N THR A 143 20.52 -2.45 -4.02
CA THR A 143 21.69 -2.91 -4.76
C THR A 143 21.40 -4.14 -5.62
N GLY A 144 21.44 -3.98 -6.95
CA GLY A 144 21.22 -5.06 -7.92
C GLY A 144 21.21 -4.52 -9.36
N SER A 145 22.07 -5.06 -10.21
CA SER A 145 22.31 -4.59 -11.57
C SER A 145 21.20 -4.99 -12.54
N HIS A 146 20.09 -4.27 -12.62
CA HIS A 146 19.24 -4.27 -13.82
C HIS A 146 18.59 -2.90 -14.03
N ALA A 147 19.01 -2.25 -15.12
CA ALA A 147 18.53 -0.97 -15.56
C ALA A 147 17.03 -1.05 -15.89
N ASN A 148 16.27 -0.12 -15.29
CA ASN A 148 14.83 0.13 -15.49
C ASN A 148 13.88 -0.68 -14.60
N ARG A 149 13.75 -0.26 -13.32
CA ARG A 149 12.58 -0.59 -12.50
C ARG A 149 11.69 0.66 -12.38
N TYR A 150 10.56 0.63 -13.06
CA TYR A 150 9.50 1.64 -12.95
C TYR A 150 8.48 1.12 -11.93
N ASP A 151 8.67 1.55 -10.69
CA ASP A 151 8.04 0.99 -9.50
C ASP A 151 7.56 2.14 -8.61
N VAL A 152 6.27 2.14 -8.28
CA VAL A 152 5.67 3.11 -7.36
C VAL A 152 5.39 2.43 -6.04
N THR A 153 5.91 2.96 -4.95
CA THR A 153 5.64 2.44 -3.60
C THR A 153 4.83 3.46 -2.82
N ILE A 154 3.74 3.00 -2.20
CA ILE A 154 2.92 3.81 -1.30
C ILE A 154 3.32 3.51 0.14
N LEU A 155 3.63 4.57 0.86
CA LEU A 155 4.00 4.54 2.26
C LEU A 155 2.82 4.95 3.13
N VAL A 156 2.63 4.27 4.26
CA VAL A 156 1.70 4.67 5.32
C VAL A 156 2.51 4.88 6.60
N ASN A 157 2.49 6.11 7.11
CA ASN A 157 3.37 6.57 8.19
C ASN A 157 4.84 6.22 7.93
N GLY A 158 5.27 6.39 6.67
CA GLY A 158 6.62 6.10 6.20
C GLY A 158 6.92 4.63 5.91
N LEU A 159 6.08 3.68 6.35
CA LEU A 159 6.27 2.25 6.08
C LEU A 159 5.78 1.88 4.68
N PRO A 160 6.57 1.14 3.87
CA PRO A 160 6.12 0.68 2.56
C PRO A 160 5.08 -0.44 2.71
N LEU A 161 3.81 -0.14 2.40
CA LEU A 161 2.71 -1.10 2.55
C LEU A 161 2.13 -1.56 1.21
N VAL A 162 2.29 -0.77 0.15
CA VAL A 162 1.79 -1.13 -1.19
C VAL A 162 2.90 -0.93 -2.22
N GLN A 163 3.10 -1.94 -3.05
CA GLN A 163 4.00 -1.87 -4.21
C GLN A 163 3.17 -1.95 -5.48
N VAL A 164 3.35 -0.98 -6.38
CA VAL A 164 2.73 -0.94 -7.69
C VAL A 164 3.79 -1.21 -8.75
N GLU A 165 3.63 -2.31 -9.48
CA GLU A 165 4.47 -2.68 -10.61
C GLU A 165 3.71 -2.37 -11.91
N LEU A 166 4.33 -1.55 -12.76
CA LEU A 166 3.75 -1.11 -14.02
C LEU A 166 4.40 -1.84 -15.20
N LYS A 167 3.60 -2.08 -16.23
CA LYS A 167 4.04 -2.59 -17.53
C LYS A 167 3.54 -1.68 -18.63
N LYS A 168 4.31 -1.57 -19.71
CA LYS A 168 3.88 -0.81 -20.90
C LYS A 168 2.58 -1.42 -21.45
N ARG A 169 1.74 -0.58 -22.06
CA ARG A 169 0.50 -1.06 -22.70
C ARG A 169 0.81 -2.13 -23.76
N GLY A 170 -0.04 -3.15 -23.84
CA GLY A 170 0.12 -4.29 -24.75
C GLY A 170 0.98 -5.44 -24.21
N VAL A 171 1.71 -5.24 -23.11
CA VAL A 171 2.35 -6.35 -22.39
C VAL A 171 1.34 -7.09 -21.54
N ALA A 172 1.45 -8.42 -21.49
CA ALA A 172 0.58 -9.24 -20.65
C ALA A 172 0.83 -8.93 -19.17
N ILE A 173 -0.23 -8.61 -18.42
CA ILE A 173 -0.16 -8.28 -16.99
C ILE A 173 0.46 -9.41 -16.14
N ARG A 174 0.44 -10.65 -16.64
CA ARG A 174 1.10 -11.80 -16.02
C ARG A 174 2.62 -11.63 -15.94
N GLU A 175 3.24 -10.84 -16.82
CA GLU A 175 4.67 -10.51 -16.73
C GLU A 175 4.98 -9.67 -15.50
N ALA A 176 4.13 -8.68 -15.17
CA ALA A 176 4.24 -7.91 -13.92
C ALA A 176 4.16 -8.82 -12.69
N PHE A 177 3.22 -9.76 -12.69
CA PHE A 177 3.08 -10.74 -11.61
C PHE A 177 4.35 -11.58 -11.42
N ASN A 178 4.94 -12.07 -12.51
CA ASN A 178 6.17 -12.86 -12.45
C ASN A 178 7.36 -12.03 -11.95
N GLN A 179 7.40 -10.73 -12.26
CA GLN A 179 8.45 -9.82 -11.81
C GLN A 179 8.37 -9.57 -10.30
N VAL A 180 7.18 -9.31 -9.76
CA VAL A 180 6.95 -9.22 -8.30
C VAL A 180 7.45 -10.48 -7.58
N HIS A 181 7.14 -11.67 -8.12
CA HIS A 181 7.57 -12.93 -7.51
C HIS A 181 9.10 -13.15 -7.56
N ARG A 182 9.80 -12.54 -8.52
CA ARG A 182 11.26 -12.57 -8.61
C ARG A 182 11.89 -11.72 -7.50
N TYR A 183 11.46 -10.46 -7.36
CA TYR A 183 12.00 -9.56 -6.33
C TYR A 183 11.69 -10.01 -4.92
N SER A 184 10.53 -10.63 -4.70
CA SER A 184 10.20 -11.18 -3.38
C SER A 184 11.20 -12.23 -2.89
N LYS A 185 11.90 -12.92 -3.80
CA LYS A 185 12.92 -13.92 -3.48
C LYS A 185 14.34 -13.35 -3.43
N GLU A 186 14.60 -12.23 -4.10
CA GLU A 186 15.95 -11.69 -4.31
C GLU A 186 16.23 -10.45 -3.46
N SER A 187 15.29 -9.50 -3.37
CA SER A 187 15.53 -8.16 -2.80
C SER A 187 15.09 -8.00 -1.34
N PHE A 188 14.12 -8.78 -0.86
CA PHE A 188 13.67 -8.73 0.56
C PHE A 188 14.54 -9.53 1.54
N ASN A 189 15.62 -10.15 1.05
CA ASN A 189 16.50 -11.01 1.86
C ASN A 189 17.68 -10.25 2.49
N SER A 190 17.80 -8.93 2.34
CA SER A 190 18.70 -8.17 3.20
C SER A 190 18.20 -8.26 4.64
N ALA A 191 19.12 -8.44 5.60
CA ALA A 191 18.79 -8.61 7.02
C ALA A 191 17.89 -7.48 7.55
N HIS A 192 18.10 -6.26 7.05
CA HIS A 192 17.29 -5.07 7.31
C HIS A 192 16.61 -4.63 6.01
N SER A 193 15.27 -4.71 5.98
CA SER A 193 14.49 -4.30 4.81
C SER A 193 13.09 -3.93 5.23
N LEU A 194 12.83 -2.63 5.29
CA LEU A 194 11.48 -2.11 5.53
C LEU A 194 10.47 -2.60 4.49
N PHE A 195 10.91 -3.01 3.30
CA PHE A 195 10.02 -3.58 2.28
C PHE A 195 9.41 -4.93 2.66
N LYS A 196 9.90 -5.60 3.72
CA LYS A 196 9.20 -6.75 4.32
C LYS A 196 7.82 -6.36 4.89
N PHE A 197 7.55 -5.07 5.11
CA PHE A 197 6.24 -4.54 5.51
C PHE A 197 5.20 -4.45 4.38
N LEU A 198 5.54 -4.78 3.12
CA LEU A 198 4.56 -4.79 2.04
C LEU A 198 3.41 -5.73 2.37
N GLN A 199 2.18 -5.22 2.29
CA GLN A 199 0.94 -5.98 2.52
C GLN A 199 0.23 -6.28 1.20
N LEU A 200 0.32 -5.35 0.24
CA LEU A 200 -0.42 -5.40 -1.01
C LEU A 200 0.51 -5.17 -2.20
N PHE A 201 0.34 -6.00 -3.22
CA PHE A 201 0.88 -5.72 -4.55
C PHE A 201 -0.26 -5.27 -5.47
N VAL A 202 0.02 -4.27 -6.29
CA VAL A 202 -0.81 -3.87 -7.43
C VAL A 202 0.02 -4.02 -8.68
N ILE A 203 -0.56 -4.63 -9.70
CA ILE A 203 0.04 -4.77 -11.02
C ILE A 203 -0.86 -4.11 -12.04
N SER A 204 -0.29 -3.38 -12.99
CA SER A 204 -1.07 -2.79 -14.07
C SER A 204 -0.27 -2.68 -15.36
N ASN A 205 -0.95 -2.83 -16.50
CA ASN A 205 -0.41 -2.50 -17.82
C ASN A 205 -1.15 -1.29 -18.45
N GLY A 206 -1.81 -0.47 -17.62
CA GLY A 206 -2.66 0.64 -18.03
C GLY A 206 -4.12 0.26 -18.27
N THR A 207 -4.39 -0.88 -18.94
CA THR A 207 -5.75 -1.29 -19.33
C THR A 207 -6.36 -2.40 -18.46
N ASP A 208 -5.51 -3.16 -17.76
CA ASP A 208 -5.91 -4.09 -16.70
C ASP A 208 -5.09 -3.79 -15.45
N SER A 209 -5.76 -3.64 -14.31
CA SER A 209 -5.17 -3.34 -13.02
C SER A 209 -5.70 -4.34 -12.00
N ARG A 210 -4.78 -5.03 -11.33
CA ARG A 210 -5.09 -6.09 -10.37
C ARG A 210 -4.32 -5.90 -9.08
N TYR A 211 -4.88 -6.37 -7.97
CA TYR A 211 -4.24 -6.36 -6.68
C TYR A 211 -4.24 -7.75 -6.03
N PHE A 212 -3.29 -8.00 -5.13
CA PHE A 212 -3.20 -9.24 -4.36
C PHE A 212 -2.37 -9.05 -3.07
N ALA A 213 -2.64 -9.91 -2.09
CA ALA A 213 -1.94 -9.90 -0.82
C ALA A 213 -0.47 -10.37 -0.96
N ASN A 214 0.43 -9.76 -0.21
CA ASN A 214 1.78 -10.27 -0.02
C ASN A 214 1.77 -11.44 0.98
N THR A 215 1.50 -12.66 0.49
CA THR A 215 1.46 -13.87 1.31
C THR A 215 2.62 -14.80 0.99
N THR A 216 3.18 -15.44 2.03
CA THR A 216 4.23 -16.46 1.89
C THR A 216 3.67 -17.84 1.53
N GLN A 217 2.34 -18.02 1.58
CA GLN A 217 1.68 -19.29 1.25
C GLN A 217 1.69 -19.55 -0.26
N ARG A 218 2.47 -20.54 -0.69
CA ARG A 218 2.66 -20.85 -2.12
C ARG A 218 1.36 -21.19 -2.86
N ASN A 219 0.44 -21.89 -2.20
CA ASN A 219 -0.86 -22.28 -2.79
C ASN A 219 -1.84 -21.10 -2.98
N LYS A 220 -1.54 -19.94 -2.38
CA LYS A 220 -2.32 -18.69 -2.50
C LYS A 220 -1.55 -17.59 -3.26
N ASN A 221 -0.37 -17.91 -3.78
CA ASN A 221 0.52 -17.00 -4.51
C ASN A 221 0.56 -17.33 -6.00
N SER A 222 -0.59 -17.66 -6.59
CA SER A 222 -0.78 -17.81 -8.04
C SER A 222 -1.54 -16.61 -8.61
N PHE A 223 -1.43 -16.43 -9.93
CA PHE A 223 -2.14 -15.36 -10.63
C PHE A 223 -3.67 -15.43 -10.43
N ASP A 224 -4.23 -16.61 -10.15
CA ASP A 224 -5.67 -16.82 -9.94
C ASP A 224 -6.20 -16.14 -8.66
N PHE A 225 -5.30 -15.79 -7.73
CA PHE A 225 -5.63 -15.05 -6.51
C PHE A 225 -5.52 -13.53 -6.68
N THR A 226 -5.13 -13.06 -7.88
CA THR A 226 -5.18 -11.64 -8.22
C THR A 226 -6.62 -11.20 -8.48
N MET A 227 -6.94 -9.97 -8.08
CA MET A 227 -8.29 -9.44 -8.10
C MET A 227 -8.33 -8.13 -8.87
N ASN A 228 -9.37 -7.92 -9.69
CA ASN A 228 -9.72 -6.58 -10.15
C ASN A 228 -10.53 -5.86 -9.04
N TRP A 229 -10.42 -4.53 -8.99
CA TRP A 229 -11.39 -3.73 -8.23
C TRP A 229 -12.73 -3.70 -8.97
N ALA A 230 -13.82 -3.36 -8.27
CA ALA A 230 -15.15 -3.38 -8.86
C ALA A 230 -16.10 -2.42 -8.14
N LYS A 231 -17.18 -2.04 -8.83
CA LYS A 231 -18.34 -1.38 -8.23
C LYS A 231 -19.19 -2.39 -7.46
N ALA A 232 -20.21 -1.88 -6.76
CA ALA A 232 -21.15 -2.69 -5.98
C ALA A 232 -21.98 -3.69 -6.81
N ASP A 233 -22.18 -3.40 -8.11
CA ASP A 233 -22.84 -4.28 -9.07
C ASP A 233 -21.89 -5.37 -9.63
N ASN A 234 -20.68 -5.48 -9.10
CA ASN A 234 -19.58 -6.36 -9.53
C ASN A 234 -19.00 -6.06 -10.92
N SER A 235 -19.37 -4.95 -11.56
CA SER A 235 -18.69 -4.55 -12.80
C SER A 235 -17.27 -4.07 -12.48
N LEU A 236 -16.32 -4.59 -13.26
CA LEU A 236 -14.90 -4.46 -13.00
C LEU A 236 -14.38 -3.07 -13.34
N ILE A 237 -13.47 -2.58 -12.51
CA ILE A 237 -12.69 -1.37 -12.72
C ILE A 237 -11.26 -1.81 -13.07
N LYS A 238 -10.92 -1.70 -14.35
CA LYS A 238 -9.68 -2.27 -14.91
C LYS A 238 -8.64 -1.21 -15.31
N ASP A 239 -9.08 -0.11 -15.91
CA ASP A 239 -8.20 0.96 -16.34
C ASP A 239 -7.48 1.59 -15.15
N LEU A 240 -6.18 1.89 -15.31
CA LEU A 240 -5.34 2.37 -14.22
C LEU A 240 -5.82 3.72 -13.65
N LYS A 241 -6.34 4.61 -14.49
CA LYS A 241 -6.85 5.90 -14.02
C LYS A 241 -8.10 5.67 -13.18
N ASP A 242 -8.96 4.71 -13.54
CA ASP A 242 -10.23 4.46 -12.84
C ASP A 242 -9.95 3.76 -11.52
N PHE A 243 -9.03 2.81 -11.57
CA PHE A 243 -8.49 2.15 -10.39
C PHE A 243 -7.88 3.17 -9.43
N THR A 244 -7.10 4.12 -9.95
CA THR A 244 -6.49 5.18 -9.13
C THR A 244 -7.54 6.10 -8.52
N ALA A 245 -8.53 6.55 -9.30
CA ALA A 245 -9.61 7.41 -8.81
C ALA A 245 -10.54 6.76 -7.78
N THR A 246 -10.54 5.43 -7.68
CA THR A 246 -11.45 4.67 -6.80
C THR A 246 -10.71 3.91 -5.70
N PHE A 247 -9.86 2.94 -6.05
CA PHE A 247 -9.11 2.10 -5.12
C PHE A 247 -8.04 2.88 -4.35
N PHE A 248 -7.31 3.77 -5.02
CA PHE A 248 -6.25 4.55 -4.39
C PHE A 248 -6.74 5.82 -3.67
N GLN A 249 -8.05 6.06 -3.56
CA GLN A 249 -8.55 7.06 -2.62
C GLN A 249 -8.04 6.73 -1.20
N LYS A 250 -7.55 7.74 -0.47
CA LYS A 250 -6.87 7.51 0.83
C LYS A 250 -7.71 6.66 1.79
N ASP A 251 -8.97 7.02 1.94
CA ASP A 251 -9.91 6.32 2.81
C ASP A 251 -10.14 4.86 2.34
N THR A 252 -10.35 4.64 1.04
CA THR A 252 -10.47 3.32 0.43
C THR A 252 -9.24 2.46 0.68
N LEU A 253 -8.05 2.96 0.32
CA LEU A 253 -6.82 2.20 0.43
C LEU A 253 -6.53 1.83 1.89
N LEU A 254 -6.65 2.78 2.82
CA LEU A 254 -6.40 2.54 4.25
C LEU A 254 -7.42 1.55 4.83
N LYS A 255 -8.70 1.62 4.45
CA LYS A 255 -9.70 0.63 4.87
C LYS A 255 -9.41 -0.76 4.30
N VAL A 256 -9.02 -0.86 3.03
CA VAL A 256 -8.62 -2.14 2.41
C VAL A 256 -7.46 -2.75 3.18
N LEU A 257 -6.40 -1.97 3.45
CA LEU A 257 -5.22 -2.44 4.18
C LEU A 257 -5.52 -2.80 5.64
N LEU A 258 -6.27 -1.97 6.36
CA LEU A 258 -6.34 -2.05 7.83
C LEU A 258 -7.61 -2.69 8.38
N ARG A 259 -8.69 -2.76 7.59
CA ARG A 259 -10.01 -3.25 8.01
C ARG A 259 -10.50 -4.44 7.18
N TYR A 260 -10.23 -4.43 5.87
CA TYR A 260 -10.68 -5.48 4.94
C TYR A 260 -9.57 -6.43 4.51
N SER A 261 -8.52 -6.51 5.33
CA SER A 261 -7.46 -7.51 5.23
C SER A 261 -7.43 -8.33 6.52
N VAL A 262 -7.34 -9.64 6.37
CA VAL A 262 -7.35 -10.62 7.45
C VAL A 262 -5.99 -11.28 7.49
N PHE A 263 -5.33 -11.22 8.65
CA PHE A 263 -4.19 -12.06 8.96
C PHE A 263 -4.71 -13.19 9.86
N ASP A 264 -4.76 -14.41 9.33
CA ASP A 264 -5.35 -15.54 10.03
C ASP A 264 -4.36 -16.27 10.95
N THR A 265 -4.87 -17.18 11.78
CA THR A 265 -4.06 -17.96 12.73
C THR A 265 -3.06 -18.91 12.06
N SER A 266 -3.16 -19.11 10.74
CA SER A 266 -2.19 -19.86 9.93
C SER A 266 -1.07 -18.96 9.38
N ASN A 267 -0.97 -17.73 9.86
CA ASN A 267 -0.05 -16.69 9.38
C ASN A 267 -0.24 -16.37 7.90
N THR A 268 -1.48 -16.41 7.42
CA THR A 268 -1.82 -16.06 6.03
C THR A 268 -2.48 -14.70 5.96
N LEU A 269 -1.89 -13.78 5.20
CA LEU A 269 -2.56 -12.54 4.81
C LEU A 269 -3.54 -12.78 3.67
N LEU A 270 -4.77 -12.33 3.86
CA LEU A 270 -5.87 -12.38 2.89
C LEU A 270 -6.46 -10.98 2.75
N VAL A 271 -6.59 -10.50 1.52
CA VAL A 271 -7.30 -9.24 1.24
C VAL A 271 -8.67 -9.59 0.69
N MET A 272 -9.72 -8.92 1.18
CA MET A 272 -11.08 -9.18 0.73
C MET A 272 -11.28 -8.75 -0.74
N ARG A 273 -12.11 -9.52 -1.47
CA ARG A 273 -12.62 -9.14 -2.79
C ARG A 273 -13.64 -8.01 -2.68
N PRO A 274 -13.87 -7.21 -3.74
CA PRO A 274 -14.77 -6.06 -3.68
C PRO A 274 -16.18 -6.42 -3.20
N TYR A 275 -16.75 -7.55 -3.65
CA TYR A 275 -18.07 -7.99 -3.22
C TYR A 275 -18.16 -8.34 -1.73
N GLN A 276 -17.07 -8.86 -1.13
CA GLN A 276 -17.01 -9.17 0.30
C GLN A 276 -17.00 -7.89 1.13
N ILE A 277 -16.24 -6.89 0.68
CA ILE A 277 -16.20 -5.55 1.28
C ILE A 277 -17.59 -4.89 1.17
N ALA A 278 -18.16 -4.90 -0.04
CA ALA A 278 -19.48 -4.33 -0.33
C ALA A 278 -20.59 -4.92 0.57
N ALA A 279 -20.59 -6.24 0.77
CA ALA A 279 -21.53 -6.91 1.67
C ALA A 279 -21.30 -6.52 3.13
N THR A 280 -20.04 -6.50 3.58
CA THR A 280 -19.67 -6.17 4.96
C THR A 280 -20.06 -4.74 5.32
N GLU A 281 -19.75 -3.77 4.45
CA GLU A 281 -20.12 -2.36 4.65
C GLU A 281 -21.64 -2.16 4.72
N ARG A 282 -22.40 -2.85 3.87
CA ARG A 282 -23.88 -2.78 3.87
C ARG A 282 -24.50 -3.40 5.12
N ILE A 283 -23.90 -4.45 5.67
CA ILE A 283 -24.34 -5.02 6.95
C ILE A 283 -24.05 -4.05 8.08
N LEU A 284 -22.82 -3.52 8.16
CA LEU A 284 -22.42 -2.58 9.21
C LEU A 284 -23.23 -1.28 9.20
N TRP A 285 -23.63 -0.79 8.03
CA TRP A 285 -24.47 0.41 7.91
C TRP A 285 -25.93 0.20 8.33
N LYS A 286 -26.42 -1.04 8.28
CA LYS A 286 -27.79 -1.39 8.68
C LYS A 286 -27.95 -1.58 10.18
N ILE A 287 -26.85 -1.74 10.92
CA ILE A 287 -26.82 -1.88 12.37
C ILE A 287 -26.74 -0.47 12.99
#